data_AF-A0A0C2J8U2-F1
#
_entry.id   AF-A0A0C2J8U2-F1
#
_cell.length_a   1.000
_cell.length_b   1.000
_cell.length_c   1.000
_cell.angle_alpha   90.00
_cell.angle_beta   90.00
_cell.angle_gamma   90.00
#
_symmetry.space_group_name_H-M   'P 1'
#
loop_
_entity.id
_entity.type
_entity.pdbx_description
1 polymer ?
#
loop_
_entity_poly.entity_id
_entity_poly.type
_entity_poly.pdbx_seq_one_letter_code
_entity_poly.pdbx_strand_id
1 'polypeptide(L)'
;MILHHINITSSVDSLPIYYTKKLGKFLHKLIRAVSDAKYVKKITKGQQLIFYEDLNHFHRSIIDQDYFNNMLSKFTTNIPIIKKRHLPEYVDISEFQIYEQIMEETLISLNESNYLDQIMAGYYMSRFEEYLTNSLDEYLSSDENDILTVANVDSKEFKIINTYIKNSLHRLMKWFIKIYECKYIFGDLSFKYHNFRF
;
A
#
# COMPACT_ATOMS: atom_id res chain seq x y z
N MET A 1 -7.65 -15.82 -4.69
CA MET A 1 -8.64 -15.35 -5.69
C MET A 1 -9.84 -14.73 -4.94
N ILE A 2 -9.63 -13.56 -4.32
CA ILE A 2 -10.67 -12.79 -3.62
C ILE A 2 -10.55 -11.34 -4.10
N LEU A 3 -11.18 -11.06 -5.23
CA LEU A 3 -11.45 -9.71 -5.72
C LEU A 3 -12.89 -9.75 -6.23
N HIS A 4 -13.84 -9.93 -5.31
CA HIS A 4 -15.26 -9.86 -5.65
C HIS A 4 -15.70 -8.39 -5.65
N HIS A 5 -16.27 -8.00 -6.79
CA HIS A 5 -17.03 -6.79 -7.12
C HIS A 5 -17.33 -5.82 -5.98
N ILE A 6 -16.61 -4.70 -5.95
CA ILE A 6 -17.07 -3.46 -5.34
C ILE A 6 -17.95 -2.77 -6.39
N ASN A 7 -19.26 -2.72 -6.14
CA ASN A 7 -20.21 -2.01 -6.99
C ASN A 7 -20.12 -0.51 -6.66
N ILE A 8 -19.43 0.26 -7.51
CA ILE A 8 -19.19 1.69 -7.33
C ILE A 8 -20.26 2.46 -8.11
N THR A 9 -21.36 2.82 -7.45
CA THR A 9 -22.37 3.76 -7.98
C THR A 9 -22.29 5.13 -7.30
N SER A 10 -21.25 5.39 -6.51
CA SER A 10 -21.01 6.71 -5.91
C SER A 10 -20.52 7.70 -6.97
N SER A 11 -21.04 8.92 -6.93
CA SER A 11 -20.60 10.08 -7.72
C SER A 11 -19.10 10.03 -8.03
N VAL A 12 -18.78 10.10 -9.33
CA VAL A 12 -17.45 9.90 -9.92
C VAL A 12 -16.40 10.80 -9.25
N ASP A 13 -16.82 11.95 -8.72
CA ASP A 13 -15.96 12.98 -8.15
C ASP A 13 -15.41 12.64 -6.75
N SER A 14 -16.00 11.65 -6.06
CA SER A 14 -15.58 11.26 -4.69
C SER A 14 -14.50 10.16 -4.65
N LEU A 15 -14.16 9.58 -5.80
CA LEU A 15 -13.31 8.38 -5.88
C LEU A 15 -11.87 8.61 -5.39
N PRO A 16 -11.16 9.68 -5.80
CA PRO A 16 -9.79 9.95 -5.36
C PRO A 16 -9.68 10.07 -3.85
N ILE A 17 -10.53 10.93 -3.24
CA ILE A 17 -10.56 11.17 -1.79
C ILE A 17 -10.83 9.86 -1.04
N TYR A 18 -11.76 9.05 -1.55
CA TYR A 18 -12.09 7.76 -0.94
C TYR A 18 -10.90 6.79 -0.94
N TYR A 19 -10.20 6.65 -2.08
CA TYR A 19 -9.04 5.77 -2.16
C TYR A 19 -7.87 6.26 -1.32
N THR A 20 -7.61 7.57 -1.30
CA THR A 20 -6.56 8.17 -0.47
C THR A 20 -6.82 7.89 1.01
N LYS A 21 -8.04 8.15 1.52
CA LYS A 21 -8.41 7.86 2.92
C LYS A 21 -8.31 6.36 3.25
N LYS A 22 -8.67 5.48 2.33
CA LYS A 22 -8.55 4.03 2.52
C LYS A 22 -7.10 3.57 2.56
N LEU A 23 -6.28 4.01 1.61
CA LEU A 23 -4.85 3.73 1.56
C LEU A 23 -4.20 4.23 2.84
N GLY A 24 -4.55 5.43 3.26
CA GLY A 24 -4.06 6.03 4.49
C GLY A 24 -4.36 5.19 5.73
N LYS A 25 -5.63 4.81 5.95
CA LYS A 25 -6.02 3.93 7.07
C LYS A 25 -5.30 2.57 7.03
N PHE A 26 -5.09 2.02 5.83
CA PHE A 26 -4.35 0.78 5.65
C PHE A 26 -2.87 0.94 6.03
N LEU A 27 -2.22 2.00 5.54
CA LEU A 27 -0.83 2.33 5.82
C LEU A 27 -0.56 2.52 7.30
N HIS A 28 -1.38 3.32 7.98
CA HIS A 28 -1.27 3.53 9.41
C HIS A 28 -1.32 2.20 10.18
N LYS A 29 -2.26 1.32 9.83
CA LYS A 29 -2.34 -0.02 10.44
C LYS A 29 -1.12 -0.88 10.11
N LEU A 30 -0.66 -0.84 8.86
CA LEU A 30 0.48 -1.62 8.40
C LEU A 30 1.75 -1.20 9.16
N ILE A 31 2.11 0.09 9.12
CA ILE A 31 3.28 0.67 9.82
C ILE A 31 3.27 0.24 11.28
N ARG A 32 2.14 0.47 11.99
CA ARG A 32 2.01 0.10 13.40
C ARG A 32 2.21 -1.40 13.65
N ALA A 33 1.70 -2.25 12.76
CA ALA A 33 1.85 -3.70 12.90
C ALA A 33 3.29 -4.15 12.67
N VAL A 34 3.97 -3.60 11.66
CA VAL A 34 5.31 -4.03 11.26
C VAL A 34 6.43 -3.37 12.06
N SER A 35 6.11 -2.33 12.82
CA SER A 35 7.01 -1.65 13.76
C SER A 35 6.72 -2.01 15.24
N ASP A 36 5.78 -2.91 15.51
CA ASP A 36 5.46 -3.29 16.89
C ASP A 36 6.68 -3.93 17.57
N ALA A 37 7.04 -3.44 18.77
CA ALA A 37 8.26 -3.87 19.44
C ALA A 37 8.26 -5.38 19.76
N LYS A 38 7.10 -5.99 20.04
CA LYS A 38 7.01 -7.43 20.26
C LYS A 38 7.20 -8.18 18.95
N TYR A 39 6.60 -7.71 17.86
CA TYR A 39 6.79 -8.23 16.51
C TYR A 39 8.26 -8.17 16.07
N VAL A 40 8.90 -7.00 16.15
CA VAL A 40 10.31 -6.79 15.80
C VAL A 40 11.22 -7.69 16.62
N LYS A 41 10.96 -7.82 17.93
CA LYS A 41 11.73 -8.71 18.81
C LYS A 41 11.59 -10.19 18.43
N LYS A 42 10.43 -10.62 17.95
CA LYS A 42 10.23 -12.00 17.45
C LYS A 42 11.04 -12.24 16.18
N ILE A 43 10.91 -11.35 15.20
CA ILE A 43 11.63 -11.44 13.92
C ILE A 43 13.15 -11.43 14.13
N THR A 44 13.67 -10.50 14.91
CA THR A 44 15.13 -10.35 15.14
C THR A 44 15.74 -11.52 15.93
N LYS A 45 14.94 -12.24 16.71
CA LYS A 45 15.35 -13.48 17.38
C LYS A 45 15.25 -14.73 16.50
N GLY A 46 14.88 -14.58 15.23
CA GLY A 46 14.64 -15.70 14.32
C GLY A 46 13.45 -16.56 14.73
N GLN A 47 12.55 -16.04 15.56
CA GLN A 47 11.35 -16.78 15.93
C GLN A 47 10.41 -16.80 14.71
N GLN A 48 9.96 -17.99 14.33
CA GLN A 48 8.95 -18.12 13.31
C GLN A 48 7.68 -17.38 13.74
N LEU A 49 7.11 -16.62 12.81
CA LEU A 49 5.83 -15.99 13.04
C LEU A 49 4.75 -17.07 12.94
N ILE A 50 4.13 -17.36 14.07
CA ILE A 50 3.12 -18.41 14.28
C ILE A 50 1.79 -18.12 13.55
N PHE A 51 1.76 -17.26 12.53
CA PHE A 51 0.49 -16.92 11.88
C PHE A 51 -0.13 -18.11 11.13
N TYR A 52 0.70 -19.07 10.67
CA TYR A 52 0.28 -20.13 9.75
C TYR A 52 1.01 -21.47 9.94
N GLU A 53 1.48 -21.81 11.14
CA GLU A 53 2.17 -23.10 11.39
C GLU A 53 1.32 -24.31 10.97
N ASP A 54 0.00 -24.24 11.19
CA ASP A 54 -0.95 -25.29 10.79
C ASP A 54 -1.06 -25.45 9.27
N LEU A 55 -0.94 -24.35 8.51
CA LEU A 55 -0.92 -24.40 7.04
C LEU A 55 0.40 -24.98 6.53
N ASN A 56 1.52 -24.70 7.20
CA ASN A 56 2.84 -25.10 6.73
C ASN A 56 3.03 -26.63 6.78
N HIS A 57 2.45 -27.31 7.77
CA HIS A 57 2.57 -28.77 7.89
C HIS A 57 1.75 -29.52 6.82
N PHE A 58 0.57 -29.03 6.44
CA PHE A 58 -0.28 -29.69 5.44
C PHE A 58 0.02 -29.27 4.00
N HIS A 59 0.42 -28.03 3.77
CA HIS A 59 0.61 -27.53 2.41
C HIS A 59 1.99 -27.83 1.84
N ARG A 60 3.03 -28.06 2.65
CA ARG A 60 4.36 -28.43 2.15
C ARG A 60 4.40 -29.76 1.40
N SER A 61 3.48 -30.68 1.69
CA SER A 61 3.37 -31.94 0.93
C SER A 61 2.55 -31.80 -0.35
N ILE A 62 1.70 -30.76 -0.44
CA ILE A 62 0.79 -30.52 -1.57
C ILE A 62 1.42 -29.55 -2.59
N ILE A 63 2.15 -28.55 -2.11
CA ILE A 63 2.79 -27.51 -2.90
C ILE A 63 4.25 -27.89 -3.04
N ASP A 64 4.56 -28.57 -4.15
CA ASP A 64 5.94 -28.85 -4.55
C ASP A 64 6.75 -27.55 -4.69
N GLN A 65 8.02 -27.59 -4.27
CA GLN A 65 8.94 -26.46 -4.34
C GLN A 65 9.09 -25.96 -5.79
N ASP A 66 9.07 -26.86 -6.77
CA ASP A 66 9.13 -26.49 -8.18
C ASP A 66 7.86 -25.78 -8.64
N TYR A 67 6.68 -26.22 -8.15
CA TYR A 67 5.43 -25.50 -8.39
C TYR A 67 5.47 -24.10 -7.78
N PHE A 68 6.00 -23.96 -6.56
CA PHE A 68 6.18 -22.66 -5.91
C PHE A 68 7.13 -21.75 -6.70
N ASN A 69 8.30 -22.25 -7.08
CA ASN A 69 9.27 -21.50 -7.88
C ASN A 69 8.69 -21.07 -9.24
N ASN A 70 7.90 -21.94 -9.88
CA ASN A 70 7.21 -21.64 -11.14
C ASN A 70 6.08 -20.61 -10.94
N MET A 71 5.34 -20.69 -9.84
CA MET A 71 4.35 -19.68 -9.47
C MET A 71 5.03 -18.32 -9.25
N LEU A 72 6.12 -18.28 -8.48
CA LEU A 72 6.89 -17.05 -8.24
C LEU A 72 7.50 -16.45 -9.52
N SER A 73 8.02 -17.27 -10.43
CA SER A 73 8.61 -16.78 -11.68
C SER A 73 7.57 -16.12 -12.61
N LYS A 74 6.33 -16.62 -12.60
CA LYS A 74 5.20 -15.98 -13.28
C LYS A 74 4.80 -14.65 -12.63
N PHE A 75 5.04 -14.51 -11.33
CA PHE A 75 4.81 -13.24 -10.63
C PHE A 75 5.87 -12.20 -10.99
N THR A 76 7.16 -12.53 -11.02
CA THR A 76 8.25 -11.54 -11.20
C THR A 76 8.30 -10.89 -12.59
N THR A 77 7.81 -11.55 -13.63
CA THR A 77 7.93 -11.07 -15.01
C THR A 77 6.93 -9.99 -15.45
N ASN A 78 5.90 -9.70 -14.65
CA ASN A 78 4.70 -8.96 -15.11
C ASN A 78 4.28 -7.77 -14.24
N ILE A 79 5.19 -7.07 -13.58
CA ILE A 79 4.86 -5.74 -13.01
C ILE A 79 5.35 -4.69 -13.99
N PRO A 80 4.46 -4.05 -14.76
CA PRO A 80 4.87 -2.98 -15.65
C PRO A 80 5.49 -1.86 -14.81
N ILE A 81 6.71 -1.46 -15.18
CA ILE A 81 7.31 -0.23 -14.67
C ILE A 81 6.43 0.91 -15.18
N ILE A 82 5.62 1.47 -14.30
CA ILE A 82 4.80 2.63 -14.66
C ILE A 82 5.79 3.78 -14.79
N LYS A 83 6.07 4.20 -16.03
CA LYS A 83 6.80 5.45 -16.27
C LYS A 83 6.06 6.55 -15.52
N LYS A 84 6.77 7.30 -14.67
CA LYS A 84 6.24 8.47 -13.96
C LYS A 84 5.49 9.32 -14.99
N ARG A 85 4.16 9.32 -14.92
CA ARG A 85 3.36 10.23 -15.74
C ARG A 85 3.51 11.59 -15.11
N HIS A 86 3.86 12.59 -15.91
CA HIS A 86 3.79 13.97 -15.48
C HIS A 86 2.32 14.27 -15.18
N LEU A 87 1.99 14.38 -13.90
CA LEU A 87 0.74 14.98 -13.46
C LEU A 87 0.84 16.49 -13.73
N PRO A 88 -0.27 17.14 -14.10
CA PRO A 88 -0.28 18.58 -14.21
C PRO A 88 0.08 19.23 -12.87
N GLU A 89 0.90 20.28 -12.89
CA GLU A 89 1.48 20.91 -11.69
C GLU A 89 0.44 21.51 -10.73
N TYR A 90 -0.76 21.82 -11.22
CA TYR A 90 -1.85 22.42 -10.43
C TYR A 90 -2.72 21.41 -9.69
N VAL A 91 -2.47 20.10 -9.84
CA VAL A 91 -3.28 19.07 -9.18
C VAL A 91 -2.78 18.84 -7.75
N ASP A 92 -3.59 19.23 -6.77
CA ASP A 92 -3.32 18.90 -5.37
C ASP A 92 -3.70 17.44 -5.05
N ILE A 93 -2.74 16.56 -5.29
CA ILE A 93 -2.75 15.15 -4.82
C ILE A 93 -1.60 14.90 -3.85
N SER A 94 -1.16 15.95 -3.16
CA SER A 94 -0.01 15.92 -2.26
C SER A 94 -0.14 14.83 -1.19
N GLU A 95 -1.34 14.67 -0.62
CA GLU A 95 -1.66 13.62 0.35
C GLU A 95 -1.45 12.20 -0.23
N PHE A 96 -1.98 11.93 -1.43
CA PHE A 96 -1.84 10.62 -2.06
C PHE A 96 -0.38 10.30 -2.39
N GLN A 97 0.38 11.27 -2.90
CA GLN A 97 1.79 11.09 -3.24
C GLN A 97 2.63 10.72 -2.01
N ILE A 98 2.31 11.29 -0.85
CA ILE A 98 3.00 10.98 0.40
C ILE A 98 2.62 9.58 0.88
N TYR A 99 1.35 9.20 0.80
CA TYR A 99 0.92 7.85 1.12
C TYR A 99 1.56 6.82 0.19
N GLU A 100 1.65 7.14 -1.11
CA GLU A 100 2.37 6.32 -2.08
C GLU A 100 3.84 6.16 -1.67
N GLN A 101 4.57 7.25 -1.40
CA GLN A 101 5.97 7.20 -0.97
C GLN A 101 6.16 6.38 0.32
N ILE A 102 5.36 6.63 1.35
CA ILE A 102 5.43 5.90 2.63
C ILE A 102 5.17 4.40 2.40
N MET A 103 4.22 4.05 1.52
CA MET A 103 3.96 2.66 1.16
C MET A 103 5.16 2.03 0.45
N GLU A 104 5.77 2.73 -0.50
CA GLU A 104 6.97 2.26 -1.21
C GLU A 104 8.10 1.96 -0.22
N GLU A 105 8.42 2.91 0.66
CA GLU A 105 9.50 2.74 1.63
C GLU A 105 9.18 1.63 2.65
N THR A 106 7.93 1.54 3.13
CA THR A 106 7.49 0.44 4.01
C THR A 106 7.66 -0.92 3.33
N LEU A 107 7.32 -1.03 2.04
CA LEU A 107 7.50 -2.27 1.29
C LEU A 107 8.96 -2.60 1.05
N ILE A 108 9.84 -1.61 0.85
CA ILE A 108 11.30 -1.81 0.78
C ILE A 108 11.80 -2.41 2.10
N SER A 109 11.45 -1.80 3.24
CA SER A 109 11.84 -2.33 4.55
C SER A 109 11.32 -3.75 4.78
N LEU A 110 10.05 -4.02 4.42
CA LEU A 110 9.50 -5.37 4.54
C LEU A 110 10.23 -6.39 3.66
N ASN A 111 10.63 -6.02 2.44
CA ASN A 111 11.43 -6.87 1.57
C ASN A 111 12.80 -7.18 2.19
N GLU A 112 13.46 -6.18 2.78
CA GLU A 112 14.84 -6.28 3.25
C GLU A 112 15.01 -6.88 4.65
N SER A 113 14.16 -6.50 5.62
CA SER A 113 14.32 -6.83 7.04
C SER A 113 13.10 -7.53 7.65
N ASN A 114 11.96 -7.60 6.95
CA ASN A 114 10.67 -8.09 7.45
C ASN A 114 10.01 -7.23 8.54
N TYR A 115 10.58 -6.07 8.88
CA TYR A 115 10.04 -5.16 9.88
C TYR A 115 10.33 -3.71 9.49
N LEU A 116 9.70 -2.78 10.20
CA LEU A 116 10.02 -1.36 10.07
C LEU A 116 10.67 -0.87 11.36
N ASP A 117 11.81 -0.20 11.24
CA ASP A 117 12.50 0.36 12.40
C ASP A 117 11.61 1.43 13.09
N GLN A 118 11.71 1.52 14.41
CA GLN A 118 10.85 2.40 15.19
C GLN A 118 11.07 3.89 14.87
N ILE A 119 12.29 4.29 14.49
CA ILE A 119 12.60 5.66 14.08
C ILE A 119 11.91 5.97 12.75
N MET A 120 12.03 5.06 11.76
CA MET A 120 11.34 5.21 10.47
C MET A 120 9.82 5.21 10.64
N ALA A 121 9.29 4.30 11.45
CA ALA A 121 7.86 4.25 11.75
C ALA A 121 7.36 5.54 12.39
N GLY A 122 8.10 6.10 13.35
CA GLY A 122 7.78 7.40 13.97
C GLY A 122 7.79 8.54 12.95
N TYR A 123 8.79 8.57 12.06
CA TYR A 123 8.87 9.54 10.97
C TYR A 123 7.69 9.41 9.99
N TYR A 124 7.31 8.20 9.60
CA TYR A 124 6.14 8.02 8.72
C TYR A 124 4.83 8.40 9.40
N MET A 125 4.67 8.09 10.68
CA MET A 125 3.48 8.46 11.43
C MET A 125 3.36 9.98 11.59
N SER A 126 4.44 10.70 11.86
CA SER A 126 4.38 12.17 11.96
C SER A 126 4.04 12.82 10.63
N ARG A 127 4.61 12.31 9.52
CA ARG A 127 4.23 12.72 8.16
C ARG A 127 2.76 12.42 7.85
N PHE A 128 2.21 11.37 8.44
CA PHE A 128 0.80 11.00 8.26
C PHE A 128 -0.16 11.94 9.00
N GLU A 129 0.19 12.32 10.24
CA GLU A 129 -0.60 13.20 11.11
C GLU A 129 -0.63 14.67 10.63
N GLU A 130 0.48 15.15 10.05
CA GLU A 130 0.58 16.49 9.45
C GLU A 130 -0.54 16.73 8.41
N TYR A 131 -0.81 15.73 7.56
CA TYR A 131 -1.85 15.83 6.52
C TYR A 131 -3.26 15.57 7.03
N LEU A 132 -3.40 14.70 8.03
CA LEU A 132 -4.70 14.45 8.67
C LEU A 132 -5.25 15.70 9.35
N THR A 133 -4.40 16.47 10.00
CA THR A 133 -4.79 17.69 10.71
C THR A 133 -5.18 18.79 9.73
N ASN A 134 -4.36 19.02 8.70
CA ASN A 134 -4.62 20.05 7.67
C ASN A 134 -5.90 19.76 6.86
N SER A 135 -6.22 18.48 6.61
CA SER A 135 -7.41 18.10 5.84
C SER A 135 -8.72 18.09 6.63
N LEU A 136 -8.68 18.16 7.97
CA LEU A 136 -9.90 18.20 8.80
C LEU A 136 -10.39 19.63 9.04
N ASP A 137 -9.48 20.59 9.17
CA ASP A 137 -9.83 21.99 9.46
C ASP A 137 -10.49 22.68 8.25
N GLU A 138 -10.09 22.35 7.02
CA GLU A 138 -10.67 22.92 5.79
C GLU A 138 -12.14 22.53 5.56
N TYR A 139 -12.61 21.41 6.12
CA TYR A 139 -13.99 20.95 5.95
C TYR A 139 -14.93 21.40 7.08
N LEU A 140 -14.38 21.77 8.23
CA LEU A 140 -15.17 22.13 9.41
C LEU A 140 -15.42 23.64 9.54
N SER A 141 -14.67 24.48 8.81
CA SER A 141 -14.83 25.94 8.86
C SER A 141 -15.71 26.53 7.75
N SER A 142 -16.25 25.72 6.85
CA SER A 142 -17.19 26.21 5.83
C SER A 142 -18.60 26.20 6.42
N ASP A 143 -19.05 27.37 6.87
CA ASP A 143 -20.48 27.65 7.00
C ASP A 143 -21.19 27.18 5.71
N GLU A 144 -22.30 26.44 5.86
CA GLU A 144 -22.97 25.62 4.84
C GLU A 144 -23.44 26.34 3.56
N ASN A 145 -23.12 27.61 3.35
CA ASN A 145 -23.70 28.44 2.28
C ASN A 145 -22.79 28.72 1.07
N ASP A 146 -21.49 28.38 1.09
CA ASP A 146 -20.56 28.72 -0.01
C ASP A 146 -20.03 27.51 -0.82
N ILE A 147 -20.65 26.33 -0.70
CA ILE A 147 -20.28 25.14 -1.49
C ILE A 147 -20.89 25.22 -2.90
N LEU A 148 -20.53 26.22 -3.72
CA LEU A 148 -20.87 26.19 -5.14
C LEU A 148 -19.91 26.94 -6.07
N THR A 149 -18.61 26.90 -5.77
CA THR A 149 -17.57 27.09 -6.79
C THR A 149 -16.70 25.85 -6.88
N VAL A 150 -17.32 24.73 -7.25
CA VAL A 150 -16.58 23.62 -7.85
C VAL A 150 -16.06 24.16 -9.16
N ALA A 151 -14.77 24.53 -9.19
CA ALA A 151 -14.08 24.82 -10.43
C ALA A 151 -14.42 23.70 -11.42
N ASN A 152 -14.85 24.07 -12.64
CA ASN A 152 -15.06 23.12 -13.73
C ASN A 152 -13.72 22.49 -14.11
N VAL A 153 -13.22 21.57 -13.28
CA VAL A 153 -12.08 20.72 -13.59
C VAL A 153 -12.50 19.94 -14.81
N ASP A 154 -11.73 20.05 -15.90
CA ASP A 154 -12.04 19.33 -17.13
C ASP A 154 -12.14 17.83 -16.80
N SER A 155 -13.26 17.22 -17.17
CA SER A 155 -13.52 15.78 -17.07
C SER A 155 -12.33 14.91 -17.51
N LYS A 156 -11.50 15.41 -18.44
CA LYS A 156 -10.26 14.74 -18.89
C LYS A 156 -9.19 14.69 -17.81
N GLU A 157 -8.96 15.78 -17.09
CA GLU A 157 -7.94 15.87 -16.03
C GLU A 157 -8.31 14.97 -14.86
N PHE A 158 -9.57 15.02 -14.43
CA PHE A 158 -10.08 14.15 -13.38
C PHE A 158 -9.87 12.67 -13.73
N LYS A 159 -10.15 12.29 -14.98
CA LYS A 159 -9.90 10.92 -15.47
C LYS A 159 -8.43 10.53 -15.42
N ILE A 160 -7.51 11.45 -15.73
CA ILE A 160 -6.06 11.20 -15.65
C ILE A 160 -5.64 10.96 -14.20
N ILE A 161 -6.07 11.80 -13.27
CA ILE A 161 -5.76 11.70 -11.83
C ILE A 161 -6.28 10.39 -11.25
N ASN A 162 -7.54 10.06 -11.51
CA ASN A 162 -8.14 8.83 -11.02
C ASN A 162 -7.42 7.60 -11.60
N THR A 163 -7.06 7.65 -12.88
CA THR A 163 -6.26 6.59 -13.51
C THR A 163 -4.88 6.45 -12.87
N TYR A 164 -4.23 7.57 -12.53
CA TYR A 164 -2.95 7.57 -11.82
C TYR A 164 -3.07 6.91 -10.44
N ILE A 165 -3.97 7.41 -9.58
CA ILE A 165 -4.19 6.90 -8.22
C ILE A 165 -4.50 5.41 -8.24
N LYS A 166 -5.43 4.99 -9.11
CA LYS A 166 -5.82 3.59 -9.26
C LYS A 166 -4.65 2.71 -9.65
N ASN A 167 -3.84 3.14 -10.62
CA ASN A 167 -2.70 2.37 -11.09
C ASN A 167 -1.58 2.29 -10.04
N SER A 168 -1.29 3.40 -9.36
CA SER A 168 -0.35 3.46 -8.24
C SER A 168 -0.76 2.53 -7.11
N LEU A 169 -2.02 2.61 -6.66
CA LEU A 169 -2.55 1.73 -5.61
C LEU A 169 -2.50 0.26 -6.03
N HIS A 170 -2.90 -0.06 -7.26
CA HIS A 170 -2.84 -1.43 -7.78
C HIS A 170 -1.39 -1.96 -7.76
N ARG A 171 -0.42 -1.16 -8.21
CA ARG A 171 1.01 -1.51 -8.21
C ARG A 171 1.51 -1.79 -6.79
N LEU A 172 1.25 -0.88 -5.85
CA LEU A 172 1.66 -1.01 -4.44
C LEU A 172 1.05 -2.24 -3.78
N MET A 173 -0.26 -2.45 -3.95
CA MET A 173 -0.96 -3.60 -3.37
C MET A 173 -0.47 -4.92 -3.98
N LYS A 174 -0.17 -4.95 -5.28
CA LYS A 174 0.40 -6.14 -5.93
C LYS A 174 1.77 -6.50 -5.33
N TRP A 175 2.61 -5.50 -5.03
CA TRP A 175 3.88 -5.73 -4.36
C TRP A 175 3.70 -6.16 -2.91
N PHE A 176 2.81 -5.50 -2.16
CA PHE A 176 2.47 -5.89 -0.79
C PHE A 176 2.05 -7.37 -0.71
N ILE A 177 1.08 -7.78 -1.54
CA ILE A 177 0.58 -9.16 -1.57
C ILE A 177 1.74 -10.13 -1.85
N LYS A 178 2.58 -9.85 -2.85
CA LYS A 178 3.71 -10.71 -3.18
C LYS A 178 4.73 -10.87 -2.05
N ILE A 179 5.13 -9.77 -1.44
CA ILE A 179 6.05 -9.79 -0.29
C ILE A 179 5.41 -10.57 0.85
N TYR A 180 4.13 -10.30 1.11
CA TYR A 180 3.41 -10.93 2.20
C TYR A 180 3.25 -12.45 2.00
N GLU A 181 2.83 -12.87 0.81
CA GLU A 181 2.66 -14.27 0.46
C GLU A 181 3.99 -15.02 0.60
N CYS A 182 5.07 -14.54 -0.02
CA CYS A 182 6.40 -15.18 0.05
C CYS A 182 6.89 -15.36 1.50
N LYS A 183 6.84 -14.28 2.29
CA LYS A 183 7.45 -14.26 3.61
C LYS A 183 6.58 -14.92 4.68
N TYR A 184 5.27 -14.69 4.64
CA TYR A 184 4.38 -15.10 5.73
C TYR A 184 3.50 -16.30 5.39
N ILE A 185 2.99 -16.44 4.16
CA ILE A 185 2.17 -17.61 3.79
C ILE A 185 3.07 -18.81 3.50
N PHE A 186 4.11 -18.62 2.69
CA PHE A 186 5.06 -19.68 2.35
C PHE A 186 6.19 -19.81 3.38
N GLY A 187 6.31 -18.84 4.29
CA GLY A 187 7.22 -18.90 5.44
C GLY A 187 8.69 -18.69 5.12
N ASP A 188 9.04 -18.18 3.93
CA ASP A 188 10.43 -17.84 3.60
C ASP A 188 10.74 -16.40 4.02
N LEU A 189 11.08 -16.22 5.30
CA LEU A 189 11.45 -14.91 5.85
C LEU A 189 12.77 -14.36 5.26
N SER A 190 13.62 -15.23 4.73
CA SER A 190 14.87 -14.84 4.07
C SER A 190 14.68 -14.42 2.62
N PHE A 191 13.52 -14.69 2.03
CA PHE A 191 13.21 -14.34 0.66
C PHE A 191 13.35 -12.83 0.43
N LYS A 192 14.06 -12.43 -0.63
CA LYS A 192 14.20 -11.03 -1.04
C LYS A 192 14.03 -10.90 -2.54
N TYR A 193 13.22 -9.93 -2.96
CA TYR A 193 13.17 -9.53 -4.37
C TYR A 193 14.38 -8.65 -4.69
N HIS A 194 15.30 -9.14 -5.54
CA HIS A 194 16.50 -8.37 -5.95
C HIS A 194 16.20 -7.25 -6.96
N ASN A 195 15.11 -7.36 -7.73
CA ASN A 195 14.66 -6.34 -8.68
C ASN A 195 13.44 -5.58 -8.15
N PHE A 196 13.41 -5.35 -6.84
CA PHE A 196 12.37 -4.58 -6.18
C PHE A 196 12.59 -3.09 -6.44
N ARG A 197 11.89 -2.55 -7.44
CA ARG A 197 11.96 -1.13 -7.81
C ARG A 197 10.56 -0.60 -8.07
N PHE A 198 10.33 0.63 -7.64
CA PHE A 198 9.11 1.38 -7.84
C PHE A 198 9.25 2.34 -9.03
#